data_AF-A0A0K9P1Q2-F1
#
_entry.id   AF-A0A0K9P1Q2-F1
#
_cell.length_a   1.000
_cell.length_b   1.000
_cell.length_c   1.000
_cell.angle_alpha   90.00
_cell.angle_beta   90.00
_cell.angle_gamma   90.00
#
_symmetry.space_group_name_H-M   'P 1'
#
loop_
_entity.id
_entity.type
_entity.pdbx_description
1 polymer ?
#
loop_
_entity_poly.entity_id
_entity_poly.type
_entity_poly.pdbx_seq_one_letter_code
_entity_poly.pdbx_strand_id
1 'polypeptide(L)'
;MRILRVGATLRKLSALTVDDFGKETFATGGALQNIQKSVELERLSLYFDSDICPWNTEKPWHNLIPSEWIQIFEPQNKNGKNSKKNPEVHSYLLKPVTGNARYIKLPSNESRIPEKPLQKAIVYLDDVTLCLSKEGYRDTLMLADNFSFFNQRLKYVHHRPHTSIKLDPVSWWKYAYRVVIDEMKKARQGRIWTKHCLPCRLILSSLDLQNLAIEKHRRTL
;
A
#
# COMPACT_ATOMS: atom_id res chain seq x y z
N MET A 1 -14.90 -19.04 11.53
CA MET A 1 -14.18 -17.82 11.13
C MET A 1 -12.83 -18.25 10.60
N ARG A 2 -12.57 -18.07 9.30
CA ARG A 2 -11.28 -18.42 8.70
C ARG A 2 -10.26 -17.37 9.10
N ILE A 3 -9.04 -17.78 9.37
CA ILE A 3 -7.95 -16.88 9.73
C ILE A 3 -7.05 -16.75 8.51
N LEU A 4 -6.82 -15.51 8.11
CA LEU A 4 -5.87 -15.14 7.08
C LEU A 4 -4.62 -14.58 7.76
N ARG A 5 -3.45 -15.14 7.45
CA ARG A 5 -2.17 -14.55 7.80
C ARG A 5 -1.59 -13.90 6.56
N VAL A 6 -1.34 -12.60 6.67
CA VAL A 6 -0.64 -11.83 5.67
C VAL A 6 0.73 -11.50 6.23
N GLY A 7 1.78 -11.77 5.47
CA GLY A 7 3.13 -11.45 5.88
C GLY A 7 4.02 -11.08 4.71
N ALA A 8 5.14 -10.46 5.08
CA ALA A 8 6.22 -10.14 4.17
C ALA A 8 7.51 -10.72 4.75
N THR A 9 8.40 -11.19 3.88
CA THR A 9 9.76 -11.55 4.28
C THR A 9 10.76 -10.71 3.50
N LEU A 10 11.86 -10.35 4.13
CA LEU A 10 12.93 -9.61 3.50
C LEU A 10 14.26 -10.09 4.09
N ARG A 11 15.22 -10.46 3.24
CA ARG A 11 16.53 -10.92 3.71
C ARG A 11 17.46 -9.75 3.98
N LYS A 12 17.51 -8.79 3.06
CA LYS A 12 18.38 -7.62 3.12
C LYS A 12 17.66 -6.41 2.57
N LEU A 13 17.80 -5.29 3.27
CA LEU A 13 17.45 -3.96 2.81
C LEU A 13 18.64 -3.05 3.05
N SER A 14 19.23 -2.53 1.98
CA SER A 14 20.27 -1.51 2.05
C SER A 14 19.77 -0.23 1.40
N ALA A 15 20.08 0.93 1.99
CA ALA A 15 19.72 2.23 1.43
C ALA A 15 20.88 3.21 1.62
N LEU A 16 21.43 3.68 0.52
CA LEU A 16 22.64 4.49 0.46
C LEU A 16 22.34 5.79 -0.29
N THR A 17 22.91 6.90 0.18
CA THR A 17 22.86 8.16 -0.56
C THR A 17 23.89 8.08 -1.67
N VAL A 18 23.48 8.44 -2.89
CA VAL A 18 24.35 8.39 -4.07
C VAL A 18 24.49 9.78 -4.69
N ASP A 19 25.61 10.01 -5.36
CA ASP A 19 25.81 11.19 -6.19
C ASP A 19 25.07 11.08 -7.54
N ASP A 20 25.23 12.09 -8.41
CA ASP A 20 24.62 12.10 -9.74
C ASP A 20 25.14 10.96 -10.64
N PHE A 21 26.34 10.43 -10.37
CA PHE A 21 26.95 9.31 -11.08
C PHE A 21 26.57 7.94 -10.52
N GLY A 22 25.86 7.89 -9.39
CA GLY A 22 25.42 6.65 -8.74
C GLY A 22 26.44 6.04 -7.78
N LYS A 23 27.47 6.78 -7.38
CA LYS A 23 28.46 6.35 -6.40
C LYS A 23 28.03 6.76 -5.00
N GLU A 24 28.31 5.91 -4.02
CA GLU A 24 28.01 6.17 -2.61
C GLU A 24 28.70 7.44 -2.12
N THR A 25 27.92 8.33 -1.53
CA THR A 25 28.44 9.57 -0.95
C THR A 25 27.76 9.87 0.39
N PHE A 26 28.56 10.37 1.33
CA PHE A 26 28.02 10.96 2.55
C PHE A 26 27.58 12.39 2.23
N ALA A 27 26.44 12.80 2.78
CA ALA A 27 25.95 14.16 2.63
C ALA A 27 26.79 15.11 3.48
N THR A 28 27.97 15.49 3.00
CA THR A 28 28.80 16.52 3.64
C THR A 28 28.18 17.88 3.36
N GLY A 29 27.90 18.63 4.42
CA GLY A 29 27.07 19.85 4.41
C GLY A 29 27.45 20.84 3.32
N GLY A 30 26.49 21.14 2.44
CA GLY A 30 26.58 22.23 1.46
C GLY A 30 26.01 21.92 0.07
N ALA A 31 26.03 20.66 -0.38
CA ALA A 31 25.63 20.27 -1.74
C ALA A 31 24.30 19.48 -1.79
N LEU A 32 23.28 19.95 -1.08
CA LEU A 32 21.95 19.32 -0.97
C LEU A 32 20.98 19.79 -2.08
N GLN A 33 21.47 20.08 -3.29
CA GLN A 33 20.56 20.49 -4.36
C GLN A 33 19.67 19.32 -4.79
N ASN A 34 20.22 18.11 -4.96
CA ASN A 34 19.45 16.90 -5.31
C ASN A 34 19.68 15.80 -4.28
N ILE A 35 18.60 15.26 -3.70
CA ILE A 35 18.71 14.07 -2.84
C ILE A 35 18.52 12.84 -3.73
N GLN A 36 19.56 12.03 -3.87
CA GLN A 36 19.46 10.72 -4.52
C GLN A 36 19.74 9.59 -3.52
N LYS A 37 18.91 8.56 -3.56
CA LYS A 37 19.07 7.34 -2.75
C LYS A 37 19.04 6.12 -3.65
N SER A 38 20.02 5.25 -3.50
CA SER A 38 20.02 3.90 -4.05
C SER A 38 19.57 2.93 -2.96
N VAL A 39 18.69 2.01 -3.29
CA VAL A 39 18.13 1.00 -2.40
C VAL A 39 18.38 -0.36 -3.03
N GLU A 40 18.87 -1.31 -2.25
CA GLU A 40 19.06 -2.71 -2.65
C GLU A 40 18.13 -3.56 -1.78
N LEU A 41 17.32 -4.40 -2.42
CA LEU A 41 16.39 -5.33 -1.76
C LEU A 41 16.74 -6.75 -2.15
N GLU A 42 16.88 -7.63 -1.16
CA GLU A 42 17.17 -9.04 -1.41
C GLU A 42 16.07 -9.95 -0.86
N ARG A 43 15.54 -10.83 -1.72
CA ARG A 43 14.51 -11.83 -1.38
C ARG A 43 13.29 -11.22 -0.67
N LEU A 44 12.78 -10.10 -1.17
CA LEU A 44 11.49 -9.55 -0.77
C LEU A 44 10.39 -10.51 -1.22
N SER A 45 9.54 -10.98 -0.31
CA SER A 45 8.39 -11.81 -0.66
C SER A 45 7.15 -11.36 0.11
N LEU A 46 5.98 -11.64 -0.45
CA LEU A 46 4.68 -11.44 0.21
C LEU A 46 3.90 -12.74 0.16
N TYR A 47 3.26 -13.11 1.26
CA TYR A 47 2.49 -14.34 1.34
C TYR A 47 1.16 -14.14 2.03
N PHE A 48 0.15 -14.87 1.54
CA PHE A 48 -1.21 -14.92 2.06
C PHE A 48 -1.53 -16.38 2.37
N ASP A 49 -1.49 -16.72 3.64
CA ASP A 49 -1.79 -18.06 4.11
C ASP A 49 -3.23 -18.09 4.67
N SER A 50 -4.08 -18.89 4.04
CA SER A 50 -5.49 -19.10 4.42
C SER A 50 -5.64 -20.31 5.33
N ASP A 51 -6.70 -20.34 6.14
CA ASP A 51 -7.08 -21.49 6.99
C ASP A 51 -6.02 -21.95 7.99
N ILE A 52 -5.19 -21.03 8.47
CA ILE A 52 -4.13 -21.37 9.41
C ILE A 52 -4.64 -21.28 10.84
N CYS A 53 -4.06 -22.12 11.70
CA CYS A 53 -4.15 -21.92 13.13
C CYS A 53 -3.41 -20.63 13.55
N PRO A 54 -3.93 -19.87 14.54
CA PRO A 54 -3.15 -18.83 15.20
C PRO A 54 -1.83 -19.41 15.72
N TRP A 55 -0.80 -18.58 15.85
CA TRP A 55 0.40 -18.98 16.58
C TRP A 55 0.01 -19.35 18.01
N ASN A 56 0.34 -20.57 18.42
CA ASN A 56 0.14 -21.02 19.78
C ASN A 56 1.42 -20.72 20.57
N THR A 57 1.48 -19.57 21.21
CA THR A 57 2.58 -19.19 22.10
C THR A 57 2.15 -19.45 23.54
N GLU A 58 2.87 -20.32 24.25
CA GLU A 58 2.62 -20.61 25.69
C GLU A 58 2.84 -19.37 26.56
N LYS A 59 3.70 -18.46 26.11
CA LYS A 59 4.02 -17.19 26.77
C LYS A 59 3.42 -16.02 25.97
N PRO A 60 3.11 -14.89 26.64
CA PRO A 60 2.69 -13.69 25.92
C PRO A 60 3.86 -13.11 25.11
N TRP A 61 3.54 -12.47 23.97
CA TRP A 61 4.52 -11.96 23.00
C TRP A 61 5.62 -11.07 23.61
N HIS A 62 5.30 -10.27 24.63
CA HIS A 62 6.26 -9.36 25.27
C HIS A 62 7.31 -10.06 26.14
N ASN A 63 7.13 -11.35 26.44
CA ASN A 63 8.07 -12.16 27.23
C ASN A 63 8.90 -13.13 26.37
N LEU A 64 8.82 -13.01 25.04
CA LEU A 64 9.54 -13.90 24.13
C LEU A 64 11.00 -13.46 23.95
N ILE A 65 11.92 -14.42 24.03
CA ILE A 65 13.36 -14.22 23.82
C ILE A 65 13.66 -14.27 22.31
N PRO A 66 14.67 -13.55 21.77
CA PRO A 66 14.98 -13.55 20.33
C PRO A 66 15.06 -14.94 19.67
N SER A 67 15.58 -15.95 20.36
CA SER A 67 15.61 -17.33 19.84
C SER A 67 14.21 -17.94 19.64
N GLU A 68 13.25 -17.62 20.52
CA GLU A 68 11.86 -18.04 20.39
C GLU A 68 11.17 -17.32 19.22
N TRP A 69 11.49 -16.03 18.98
CA TRP A 69 11.03 -15.30 17.80
C TRP A 69 11.50 -15.96 16.50
N ILE A 70 12.78 -16.33 16.43
CA ILE A 70 13.33 -17.03 15.26
C ILE A 70 12.58 -18.34 15.03
N GLN A 71 12.29 -19.13 16.05
CA GLN A 71 11.54 -20.38 15.89
C GLN A 71 10.11 -20.21 15.37
N ILE A 72 9.47 -19.08 15.66
CA ILE A 72 8.08 -18.78 15.22
C ILE A 72 8.05 -18.26 13.78
N PHE A 73 9.01 -17.40 13.41
CA PHE A 73 8.98 -16.67 12.14
C PHE A 73 9.94 -17.21 11.08
N GLU A 74 10.98 -17.95 11.46
CA GLU A 74 11.88 -18.58 10.51
C GLU A 74 11.15 -19.77 9.87
N PRO A 75 11.04 -19.82 8.53
CA PRO A 75 10.47 -20.97 7.87
C PRO A 75 11.32 -22.19 8.23
N GLN A 76 10.68 -23.21 8.82
CA GLN A 76 11.39 -24.41 9.28
C GLN A 76 11.99 -25.16 8.08
N ASN A 77 13.22 -24.83 7.72
CA ASN A 77 14.05 -25.62 6.80
C ASN A 77 14.43 -26.91 7.52
N LYS A 78 13.51 -27.89 7.55
CA LYS A 78 13.76 -29.20 8.15
C LYS A 78 14.65 -30.04 7.24
N ASN A 79 15.95 -29.74 7.26
CA ASN A 79 16.97 -30.69 6.83
C ASN A 79 17.22 -31.79 7.90
N GLY A 80 16.53 -31.74 9.04
CA GLY A 80 16.53 -32.78 10.08
C GLY A 80 15.35 -33.74 9.91
N LYS A 81 15.67 -35.01 9.60
CA LYS A 81 14.76 -36.16 9.74
C LYS A 81 14.08 -36.08 11.12
N ASN A 82 12.76 -36.28 11.16
CA ASN A 82 11.92 -36.55 12.35
C ASN A 82 10.90 -35.48 12.80
N SER A 83 10.17 -34.85 11.88
CA SER A 83 8.80 -34.42 12.22
C SER A 83 7.86 -34.46 11.01
N LYS A 84 6.74 -35.19 11.15
CA LYS A 84 5.68 -35.41 10.16
C LYS A 84 4.84 -34.15 9.85
N LYS A 85 5.41 -32.96 9.98
CA LYS A 85 4.79 -31.71 9.52
C LYS A 85 5.57 -31.30 8.29
N ASN A 86 4.90 -31.34 7.12
CA ASN A 86 5.43 -30.74 5.89
C ASN A 86 6.02 -29.37 6.23
N PRO A 87 7.18 -28.98 5.63
CA PRO A 87 7.64 -27.61 5.78
C PRO A 87 6.47 -26.69 5.43
N GLU A 88 6.11 -25.78 6.34
CA GLU A 88 5.02 -24.82 6.10
C GLU A 88 5.48 -23.90 4.96
N VAL A 89 5.18 -24.31 3.74
CA VAL A 89 5.44 -23.51 2.54
C VAL A 89 4.36 -22.46 2.51
N HIS A 90 4.76 -21.20 2.69
CA HIS A 90 3.86 -20.07 2.55
C HIS A 90 3.25 -20.03 1.14
N SER A 91 1.97 -19.67 1.07
CA SER A 91 1.28 -19.36 -0.18
C SER A 91 1.68 -17.95 -0.62
N TYR A 92 2.81 -17.87 -1.32
CA TYR A 92 3.39 -16.61 -1.81
C TYR A 92 2.48 -15.92 -2.83
N LEU A 93 2.03 -14.71 -2.50
CA LEU A 93 1.47 -13.77 -3.46
C LEU A 93 2.56 -13.28 -4.42
N LEU A 94 3.68 -12.85 -3.85
CA LEU A 94 4.89 -12.44 -4.54
C LEU A 94 6.00 -13.38 -4.08
N LYS A 95 6.50 -14.20 -5.01
CA LYS A 95 7.67 -15.05 -4.71
C LYS A 95 8.88 -14.17 -4.39
N PRO A 96 9.86 -14.68 -3.62
CA PRO A 96 11.05 -13.92 -3.25
C PRO A 96 11.72 -13.28 -4.48
N VAL A 97 11.72 -11.95 -4.54
CA VAL A 97 12.30 -11.15 -5.60
C VAL A 97 13.45 -10.30 -5.05
N THR A 98 14.49 -10.18 -5.84
CA THR A 98 15.64 -9.31 -5.57
C THR A 98 15.61 -8.15 -6.57
N GLY A 99 16.15 -7.00 -6.17
CA GLY A 99 16.21 -5.85 -7.04
C GLY A 99 16.83 -4.63 -6.40
N ASN A 100 16.87 -3.56 -7.18
CA ASN A 100 17.43 -2.28 -6.78
C ASN A 100 16.49 -1.14 -7.18
N ALA A 101 16.42 -0.10 -6.36
CA ALA A 101 15.64 1.08 -6.62
C ALA A 101 16.47 2.34 -6.48
N ARG A 102 16.21 3.35 -7.31
CA ARG A 102 16.81 4.68 -7.22
C ARG A 102 15.70 5.71 -7.01
N TYR A 103 15.79 6.43 -5.91
CA TYR A 103 14.91 7.55 -5.59
C TYR A 103 15.66 8.86 -5.79
N ILE A 104 15.02 9.80 -6.48
CA ILE A 104 15.56 11.12 -6.78
C ILE A 104 14.51 12.15 -6.36
N LYS A 105 14.90 13.10 -5.51
CA LYS A 105 14.08 14.24 -5.13
C LYS A 105 14.75 15.52 -5.58
N LEU A 106 14.06 16.26 -6.43
CA LEU A 106 14.48 17.57 -6.91
C LEU A 106 14.21 18.65 -5.85
N PRO A 107 15.00 19.73 -5.83
CA PRO A 107 14.84 20.83 -4.90
C PRO A 107 13.59 21.63 -5.25
N SER A 108 12.92 22.13 -4.22
CA SER A 108 11.67 22.89 -4.38
C SER A 108 11.83 24.16 -5.22
N ASN A 109 13.04 24.66 -5.44
CA ASN A 109 13.30 25.88 -6.23
C ASN A 109 13.31 25.62 -7.75
N GLU A 110 13.57 24.39 -8.20
CA GLU A 110 13.47 23.99 -9.62
C GLU A 110 12.03 23.63 -10.04
N SER A 111 11.08 23.67 -9.10
CA SER A 111 9.65 23.35 -9.28
C SER A 111 8.87 24.24 -10.25
N ARG A 112 9.51 25.27 -10.82
CA ARG A 112 8.88 26.21 -11.75
C ARG A 112 8.80 25.69 -13.18
N ILE A 113 9.42 24.55 -13.50
CA ILE A 113 9.31 23.90 -14.80
C ILE A 113 8.22 22.81 -14.71
N PRO A 114 7.02 23.02 -15.28
CA PRO A 114 5.89 22.08 -15.15
C PRO A 114 6.13 20.71 -15.82
N GLU A 115 7.20 20.54 -16.58
CA GLU A 115 7.56 19.28 -17.28
C GLU A 115 8.27 18.23 -16.41
N LYS A 116 8.88 18.58 -15.27
CA LYS A 116 9.70 17.64 -14.49
C LYS A 116 9.05 17.22 -13.17
N PRO A 117 8.97 15.91 -12.85
CA PRO A 117 8.43 15.44 -11.59
C PRO A 117 9.38 15.76 -10.43
N LEU A 118 8.84 16.32 -9.34
CA LEU A 118 9.61 16.64 -8.12
C LEU A 118 10.25 15.42 -7.45
N GLN A 119 9.64 14.25 -7.64
CA GLN A 119 10.09 12.99 -7.09
C GLN A 119 10.03 11.94 -8.19
N LYS A 120 11.14 11.23 -8.38
CA LYS A 120 11.27 10.14 -9.33
C LYS A 120 11.77 8.91 -8.60
N ALA A 121 11.05 7.79 -8.73
CA ALA A 121 11.49 6.49 -8.25
C ALA A 121 11.62 5.56 -9.46
N ILE A 122 12.78 4.94 -9.60
CA ILE A 122 13.07 3.94 -10.62
C ILE A 122 13.33 2.64 -9.89
N VAL A 123 12.65 1.56 -10.26
CA VAL A 123 12.78 0.26 -9.59
C VAL A 123 13.12 -0.77 -10.66
N TYR A 124 14.18 -1.53 -10.43
CA TYR A 124 14.59 -2.67 -11.21
C TYR A 124 14.41 -3.90 -10.32
N LEU A 125 13.62 -4.85 -10.79
CA LEU A 125 13.40 -6.13 -10.13
C LEU A 125 13.87 -7.21 -11.09
N ASP A 126 14.37 -8.31 -10.52
CA ASP A 126 14.70 -9.51 -11.29
C ASP A 126 13.40 -10.23 -11.73
N ASP A 127 13.38 -11.56 -11.71
CA ASP A 127 12.19 -12.34 -12.09
C ASP A 127 11.05 -12.14 -11.08
N VAL A 128 10.04 -11.36 -11.48
CA VAL A 128 8.83 -11.14 -10.69
C VAL A 128 7.82 -12.25 -10.99
N THR A 129 7.58 -13.12 -10.02
CA THR A 129 6.51 -14.13 -10.10
C THR A 129 5.40 -13.81 -9.10
N LEU A 130 4.19 -13.59 -9.64
CA LEU A 130 2.97 -13.40 -8.86
C LEU A 130 2.12 -14.67 -8.92
N CYS A 131 1.62 -15.13 -7.78
CA CYS A 131 0.76 -16.30 -7.68
C CYS A 131 -0.36 -16.00 -6.69
N LEU A 132 -1.62 -16.25 -7.02
CA LEU A 132 -2.71 -16.07 -6.07
C LEU A 132 -3.54 -17.34 -6.01
N SER A 133 -3.56 -17.98 -4.84
CA SER A 133 -4.41 -19.14 -4.58
C SER A 133 -5.88 -18.74 -4.58
N LYS A 134 -6.77 -19.68 -4.87
CA LYS A 134 -8.22 -19.45 -4.87
C LYS A 134 -8.71 -19.05 -3.48
N GLU A 135 -8.15 -19.66 -2.45
CA GLU A 135 -8.42 -19.38 -1.04
C GLU A 135 -7.93 -17.98 -0.69
N GLY A 136 -6.67 -17.66 -1.03
CA GLY A 136 -6.08 -16.34 -0.81
C GLY A 136 -6.84 -15.22 -1.51
N TYR A 137 -7.34 -15.44 -2.74
CA TYR A 137 -8.19 -14.49 -3.45
C TYR A 137 -9.49 -14.17 -2.68
N ARG A 138 -10.21 -15.19 -2.23
CA ARG A 138 -11.46 -15.02 -1.49
C ARG A 138 -11.24 -14.31 -0.17
N ASP A 139 -10.21 -14.70 0.56
CA ASP A 139 -9.91 -14.11 1.86
C ASP A 139 -9.41 -12.65 1.72
N THR A 140 -8.67 -12.34 0.64
CA THR A 140 -8.25 -10.97 0.32
C THR A 140 -9.45 -10.07 -0.01
N LEU A 141 -10.44 -10.57 -0.75
CA LEU A 141 -11.69 -9.82 -0.99
C LEU A 141 -12.43 -9.52 0.32
N MET A 142 -12.57 -10.53 1.20
CA MET A 142 -13.17 -10.30 2.51
C MET A 142 -12.36 -9.30 3.36
N LEU A 143 -11.04 -9.33 3.27
CA LEU A 143 -10.17 -8.36 3.95
C LEU A 143 -10.38 -6.94 3.41
N ALA A 144 -10.50 -6.78 2.09
CA ALA A 144 -10.77 -5.49 1.46
C ALA A 144 -12.14 -4.91 1.87
N ASP A 145 -13.18 -5.74 1.95
CA ASP A 145 -14.49 -5.34 2.47
C ASP A 145 -14.40 -4.91 3.94
N ASN A 146 -13.70 -5.70 4.76
CA ASN A 146 -13.48 -5.36 6.17
C ASN A 146 -12.72 -4.04 6.34
N PHE A 147 -11.71 -3.78 5.51
CA PHE A 147 -10.98 -2.52 5.50
C PHE A 147 -11.88 -1.35 5.09
N SER A 148 -12.76 -1.56 4.11
CA SER A 148 -13.76 -0.57 3.69
C SER A 148 -14.69 -0.21 4.86
N PHE A 149 -15.26 -1.21 5.55
CA PHE A 149 -16.10 -0.99 6.73
C PHE A 149 -15.32 -0.35 7.89
N PHE A 150 -14.06 -0.72 8.08
CA PHE A 150 -13.21 -0.13 9.11
C PHE A 150 -12.94 1.35 8.84
N ASN A 151 -12.59 1.72 7.61
CA ASN A 151 -12.38 3.12 7.23
C ASN A 151 -13.65 3.95 7.37
N GLN A 152 -14.80 3.39 7.00
CA GLN A 152 -16.10 4.02 7.22
C GLN A 152 -16.35 4.24 8.71
N ARG A 153 -16.07 3.24 9.56
CA ARG A 153 -16.19 3.39 11.02
C ARG A 153 -15.25 4.48 11.54
N LEU A 154 -13.98 4.50 11.13
CA LEU A 154 -12.99 5.53 11.51
C LEU A 154 -13.48 6.94 11.20
N LYS A 155 -14.02 7.15 10.00
CA LYS A 155 -14.58 8.44 9.56
C LYS A 155 -15.64 8.97 10.53
N TYR A 156 -16.45 8.09 11.12
CA TYR A 156 -17.54 8.45 12.04
C TYR A 156 -17.25 8.14 13.51
N VAL A 157 -15.99 7.86 13.89
CA VAL A 157 -15.63 7.56 15.29
C VAL A 157 -16.07 8.66 16.25
N HIS A 158 -16.00 9.93 15.84
CA HIS A 158 -16.41 11.07 16.64
C HIS A 158 -17.90 11.11 17.00
N HIS A 159 -18.75 10.36 16.27
CA HIS A 159 -20.17 10.21 16.59
C HIS A 159 -20.48 8.92 17.36
N ARG A 160 -19.48 8.06 17.58
CA ARG A 160 -19.66 6.75 18.20
C ARG A 160 -19.93 6.91 19.70
N PRO A 161 -21.02 6.35 20.24
CA PRO A 161 -21.29 6.36 21.68
C PRO A 161 -20.19 5.62 22.45
N HIS A 162 -19.85 6.11 23.64
CA HIS A 162 -18.91 5.46 24.56
C HIS A 162 -19.55 4.29 25.33
N THR A 163 -20.88 4.20 25.33
CA THR A 163 -21.65 3.19 26.05
C THR A 163 -21.79 1.91 25.24
N SER A 164 -21.91 0.77 25.94
CA SER A 164 -22.27 -0.50 25.30
C SER A 164 -23.68 -0.43 24.71
N ILE A 165 -23.90 -1.15 23.60
CA ILE A 165 -25.20 -1.24 22.92
C ILE A 165 -26.32 -1.68 23.88
N LYS A 166 -26.00 -2.53 24.86
CA LYS A 166 -26.96 -3.03 25.85
C LYS A 166 -27.42 -1.96 26.86
N LEU A 167 -26.58 -0.97 27.14
CA LEU A 167 -26.85 0.06 28.15
C LEU A 167 -27.64 1.24 27.56
N ASP A 168 -27.32 1.65 26.34
CA ASP A 168 -28.00 2.75 25.66
C ASP A 168 -28.14 2.47 24.15
N PRO A 169 -29.13 1.65 23.75
CA PRO A 169 -29.36 1.35 22.35
C PRO A 169 -29.79 2.58 21.53
N VAL A 170 -30.42 3.58 22.17
CA VAL A 170 -30.94 4.79 21.49
C VAL A 170 -29.81 5.63 20.92
N SER A 171 -28.72 5.83 21.68
CA SER A 171 -27.55 6.55 21.18
C SER A 171 -26.87 5.83 20.01
N TRP A 172 -26.88 4.50 20.00
CA TRP A 172 -26.38 3.71 18.87
C TRP A 172 -27.24 3.85 17.61
N TRP A 173 -28.56 3.92 17.76
CA TRP A 173 -29.47 4.22 16.64
C TRP A 173 -29.28 5.64 16.10
N LYS A 174 -29.12 6.64 16.97
CA LYS A 174 -28.80 8.02 16.56
C LYS A 174 -27.49 8.08 15.79
N TYR A 175 -26.47 7.34 16.25
CA TYR A 175 -25.21 7.20 15.54
C TYR A 175 -25.41 6.59 14.14
N ALA A 176 -26.05 5.44 14.03
CA ALA A 176 -26.30 4.76 12.76
C ALA A 176 -27.08 5.65 11.77
N TYR A 177 -28.11 6.33 12.25
CA TYR A 177 -28.92 7.26 11.45
C TYR A 177 -28.08 8.42 10.90
N ARG A 178 -27.22 9.02 11.74
CA ARG A 178 -26.32 10.12 11.31
C ARG A 178 -25.33 9.66 10.24
N VAL A 179 -24.76 8.46 10.38
CA VAL A 179 -23.86 7.87 9.38
C VAL A 179 -24.56 7.75 8.04
N VAL A 180 -25.74 7.10 8.00
CA VAL A 180 -26.49 6.86 6.76
C VAL A 180 -26.90 8.18 6.09
N ILE A 181 -27.37 9.17 6.86
CA ILE A 181 -27.73 10.48 6.30
C ILE A 181 -26.54 11.20 5.70
N ASP A 182 -25.40 11.21 6.39
CA ASP A 182 -24.19 11.87 5.88
C ASP A 182 -23.69 11.20 4.59
N GLU A 183 -23.77 9.87 4.51
CA GLU A 183 -23.44 9.14 3.28
C GLU A 183 -24.41 9.45 2.15
N MET A 184 -25.71 9.46 2.40
CA MET A 184 -26.71 9.83 1.40
C MET A 184 -26.51 11.27 0.90
N LYS A 185 -26.20 12.21 1.80
CA LYS A 185 -25.90 13.61 1.45
C LYS A 185 -24.65 13.70 0.56
N LYS A 186 -23.56 13.01 0.92
CA LYS A 186 -22.32 12.96 0.14
C LYS A 186 -22.51 12.30 -1.22
N ALA A 187 -23.25 11.20 -1.28
CA ALA A 187 -23.59 10.52 -2.54
C ALA A 187 -24.45 11.41 -3.45
N ARG A 188 -25.39 12.17 -2.89
CA ARG A 188 -26.19 13.15 -3.65
C ARG A 188 -25.32 14.29 -4.16
N GLN A 189 -24.45 14.87 -3.31
CA GLN A 189 -23.53 15.93 -3.71
C GLN A 189 -22.57 15.43 -4.80
N GLY A 190 -21.92 14.28 -4.62
CA GLY A 190 -21.01 13.71 -5.63
C GLY A 190 -21.69 13.44 -6.99
N ARG A 191 -22.97 13.07 -7.00
CA ARG A 191 -23.78 12.96 -8.23
C ARG A 191 -24.08 14.31 -8.88
N ILE A 192 -24.19 15.38 -8.10
CA ILE A 192 -24.38 16.75 -8.61
C ILE A 192 -23.07 17.25 -9.22
N TRP A 193 -21.94 17.08 -8.52
CA TRP A 193 -20.61 17.46 -9.01
C TRP A 193 -20.22 16.70 -10.27
N THR A 194 -20.45 15.40 -10.37
CA THR A 194 -20.18 14.64 -11.61
C THR A 194 -21.06 15.11 -12.77
N LYS A 195 -22.35 15.39 -12.53
CA LYS A 195 -23.25 15.95 -13.56
C LYS A 195 -22.84 17.34 -14.06
N HIS A 196 -22.26 18.19 -13.22
CA HIS A 196 -21.81 19.52 -13.64
C HIS A 196 -20.36 19.54 -14.17
N CYS A 197 -19.46 18.73 -13.61
CA CYS A 197 -18.05 18.73 -13.99
C CYS A 197 -17.73 17.87 -15.21
N LEU A 198 -18.45 16.76 -15.47
CA LEU A 198 -18.23 15.92 -16.65
C LEU A 198 -18.48 16.69 -17.97
N PRO A 199 -19.57 17.47 -18.11
CA PRO A 199 -19.76 18.31 -19.30
C PRO A 199 -18.66 19.37 -19.44
N CYS A 200 -18.27 20.06 -18.37
CA CYS A 200 -17.21 21.07 -18.43
C CYS A 200 -15.86 20.47 -18.86
N ARG A 201 -15.53 19.25 -18.43
CA ARG A 201 -14.28 18.58 -18.81
C ARG A 201 -14.28 18.13 -20.27
N LEU A 202 -15.43 17.71 -20.79
CA LEU A 202 -15.61 17.38 -22.21
C LEU A 202 -15.60 18.64 -23.09
N ILE A 203 -16.18 19.74 -22.62
CA ILE A 203 -16.16 21.03 -23.33
C ILE A 203 -14.74 21.59 -23.38
N LEU A 204 -14.00 21.60 -22.27
CA LEU A 204 -12.61 22.06 -22.24
C LEU A 204 -11.70 21.24 -23.17
N SER A 205 -11.80 19.91 -23.13
CA SER A 205 -11.03 19.06 -24.06
C SER A 205 -11.42 19.25 -25.53
N SER A 206 -12.69 19.55 -25.82
CA SER A 206 -13.11 19.89 -27.18
C SER A 206 -12.57 21.24 -27.66
N LEU A 207 -12.50 22.24 -26.79
CA LEU A 207 -11.89 23.55 -27.11
C LEU A 207 -10.38 23.42 -27.31
N ASP A 208 -9.70 22.62 -26.49
CA ASP A 208 -8.26 22.39 -26.62
C ASP A 208 -7.92 21.71 -27.95
N LEU A 209 -8.73 20.75 -28.40
CA LEU A 209 -8.58 20.10 -29.71
C LEU A 209 -8.85 21.06 -30.88
N GLN A 210 -9.85 21.94 -30.75
CA GLN A 210 -10.13 22.96 -31.77
C GLN A 210 -8.98 23.98 -31.87
N ASN A 211 -8.44 24.42 -30.73
CA ASN A 211 -7.30 25.34 -30.70
C ASN A 211 -6.03 24.70 -31.30
N LEU A 212 -5.78 23.42 -31.04
CA LEU A 212 -4.66 22.69 -31.62
C LEU A 212 -4.78 22.56 -33.15
N ALA A 213 -6.01 22.34 -33.66
CA ALA A 213 -6.29 22.25 -35.09
C ALA A 213 -6.08 23.59 -35.80
N ILE A 214 -6.55 24.69 -35.18
CA ILE A 214 -6.36 26.06 -35.68
C ILE A 214 -4.86 26.41 -35.73
N GLU A 215 -4.12 26.05 -34.67
CA GLU A 215 -2.68 26.34 -34.60
C GLU A 215 -1.88 25.55 -35.63
N LYS A 216 -2.27 24.29 -35.90
CA LYS A 216 -1.66 23.46 -36.96
C LYS A 216 -1.93 24.02 -38.36
N HIS A 217 -3.14 24.55 -38.60
CA HIS A 217 -3.46 25.19 -39.88
C HIS A 217 -2.68 26.50 -40.08
N ARG A 218 -2.47 27.28 -39.02
CA ARG A 218 -1.69 28.51 -39.06
C ARG A 218 -0.18 28.31 -39.31
N ARG A 219 0.35 27.12 -39.01
CA ARG A 219 1.76 26.75 -39.28
C ARG A 219 1.99 26.15 -40.67
N THR A 220 0.93 25.89 -41.43
CA THR A 220 1.00 25.29 -42.78
C THR A 220 0.74 26.29 -43.91
N LEU A 221 0.49 27.56 -43.55
CA LEU A 221 0.51 28.74 -44.42
C LEU A 221 1.81 29.52 -44.17
#